data_AF-A0A511DER7-F1
#
_entry.id   AF-A0A511DER7-F1
#
_cell.length_a   1.000
_cell.length_b   1.000
_cell.length_c   1.000
_cell.angle_alpha   90.00
_cell.angle_beta   90.00
_cell.angle_gamma   90.00
#
_symmetry.space_group_name_H-M   'P 1'
#
loop_
_entity.id
_entity.type
_entity.pdbx_description
1 polymer ?
#
loop_
_entity_poly.entity_id
_entity_poly.type
_entity_poly.pdbx_seq_one_letter_code
_entity_poly.pdbx_strand_id
1 'polypeptide(L)'
;MAIVAIATIATHEDLRPDPGAGRTGEVAQLEHPGAAPADRADRPWCGARPDREGPVGPVPVVPLLQNWAPAPGYDALCGRLGSMIGVGWPLVVALAVLVAIAVAASVVGRVGTSRMTVVAAVRAVVQLGAVSLVILAVVRSWWSTVAFTLLMAAVATWTSARRMTRHRSGLAAGVAILAGAVPVLAVVLASGTVPPTRIAVVPITGIVVGGAMSATSLAGRRALDGLTSRRGEYEAALSLGFGERDAAMLVVRPSGAEALVPALDQTRTVGLVTLPGAFVGVLLGGGDPVAAGAAQVLVLLGLLAAETIAVVVTVELVARGVVRRI
;
A
#
# COMPACT_ATOMS: atom_id res chain seq x y z
N MET A 1 -22.01 -3.90 11.26
CA MET A 1 -21.86 -4.05 12.73
C MET A 1 -20.82 -5.12 13.10
N ALA A 2 -20.89 -6.36 12.59
CA ALA A 2 -19.91 -7.43 12.90
C ALA A 2 -18.43 -7.07 12.60
N ILE A 3 -18.14 -6.43 11.46
CA ILE A 3 -16.77 -6.01 11.09
C ILE A 3 -16.21 -4.94 12.05
N VAL A 4 -17.07 -4.04 12.53
CA VAL A 4 -16.70 -2.99 13.50
C VAL A 4 -16.56 -3.59 14.90
N ALA A 5 -17.41 -4.55 15.27
CA ALA A 5 -17.33 -5.27 16.55
C ALA A 5 -16.05 -6.12 16.68
N ILE A 6 -15.66 -6.83 15.61
CA ILE A 6 -14.40 -7.60 15.57
C ILE A 6 -13.17 -6.68 15.67
N ALA A 7 -13.23 -5.48 15.06
CA ALA A 7 -12.17 -4.48 15.20
C ALA A 7 -12.04 -3.93 16.63
N THR A 8 -13.14 -3.89 17.38
CA THR A 8 -13.17 -3.40 18.77
C THR A 8 -12.73 -4.47 19.78
N ILE A 9 -13.09 -5.75 19.58
CA ILE A 9 -12.76 -6.86 20.51
C ILE A 9 -11.25 -7.12 20.57
N ALA A 10 -10.54 -7.03 19.44
CA ALA A 10 -9.08 -7.19 19.40
C ALA A 10 -8.29 -6.10 20.15
N THR A 11 -8.89 -4.95 20.44
CA THR A 11 -8.17 -3.81 21.05
C THR A 11 -8.21 -3.80 22.59
N HIS A 12 -8.96 -4.70 23.23
CA HIS A 12 -9.06 -4.78 24.69
C HIS A 12 -8.01 -5.69 25.33
N GLU A 13 -7.40 -6.62 24.59
CA GLU A 13 -6.34 -7.51 25.09
C GLU A 13 -4.92 -6.90 25.05
N ASP A 14 -4.74 -5.77 24.36
CA ASP A 14 -3.47 -5.06 24.12
C ASP A 14 -2.95 -4.27 25.35
N LEU A 15 -3.47 -4.58 26.54
CA LEU A 15 -3.40 -3.75 27.76
C LEU A 15 -2.66 -4.42 28.94
N ARG A 16 -1.97 -5.53 28.73
CA ARG A 16 -1.06 -6.09 29.75
C ARG A 16 0.40 -5.92 29.31
N PRO A 17 1.13 -4.92 29.85
CA PRO A 17 2.57 -4.81 29.63
C PRO A 17 3.31 -5.92 30.39
N ASP A 18 4.20 -6.63 29.69
CA ASP A 18 5.16 -7.57 30.27
C ASP A 18 6.36 -6.80 30.84
N PRO A 19 6.69 -6.94 32.14
CA PRO A 19 7.84 -6.26 32.74
C PRO A 19 9.10 -7.10 32.55
N GLY A 20 9.92 -6.78 31.54
CA GLY A 20 11.29 -7.29 31.50
C GLY A 20 11.88 -7.46 30.11
N ALA A 21 12.50 -6.41 29.57
CA ALA A 21 13.54 -6.54 28.55
C ALA A 21 14.52 -5.38 28.67
N GLY A 22 15.58 -5.60 29.44
CA GLY A 22 16.70 -4.68 29.61
C GLY A 22 17.69 -4.73 28.45
N ARG A 23 18.33 -3.57 28.26
CA ARG A 23 19.62 -3.23 27.64
C ARG A 23 20.57 -4.37 27.22
N THR A 24 21.09 -4.24 26.00
CA THR A 24 22.50 -4.41 25.53
C THR A 24 22.45 -4.22 24.00
N GLY A 25 23.18 -3.33 23.31
CA GLY A 25 24.62 -3.05 23.21
C GLY A 25 24.90 -2.88 21.70
N GLU A 26 25.10 -1.66 21.21
CA GLU A 26 26.39 -1.13 20.72
C GLU A 26 27.21 -2.11 19.84
N VAL A 27 27.29 -1.80 18.54
CA VAL A 27 28.40 -2.21 17.66
C VAL A 27 28.63 -1.16 16.58
N ALA A 28 29.91 -0.82 16.45
CA ALA A 28 30.48 0.28 15.71
C ALA A 28 30.70 0.00 14.21
N GLN A 29 30.36 1.02 13.41
CA GLN A 29 31.20 1.74 12.43
C GLN A 29 32.62 1.22 12.12
N LEU A 30 32.89 0.89 10.83
CA LEU A 30 34.16 1.01 10.09
C LEU A 30 33.82 1.01 8.57
N GLU A 31 33.89 2.13 7.83
CA GLU A 31 35.03 2.71 7.08
C GLU A 31 34.85 2.60 5.54
N HIS A 32 34.88 3.76 4.87
CA HIS A 32 35.15 3.98 3.43
C HIS A 32 36.64 4.36 3.29
N PRO A 33 37.33 4.08 2.17
CA PRO A 33 37.48 5.14 1.14
C PRO A 33 37.72 4.64 -0.31
N GLY A 34 37.51 5.52 -1.29
CA GLY A 34 38.04 5.35 -2.65
C GLY A 34 37.35 6.24 -3.69
N ALA A 35 38.01 7.34 -4.07
CA ALA A 35 37.54 8.31 -5.05
C ALA A 35 38.35 8.26 -6.37
N ALA A 36 37.59 8.39 -7.49
CA ALA A 36 37.91 9.03 -8.79
C ALA A 36 38.89 8.34 -9.78
N PRO A 37 39.00 8.77 -11.08
CA PRO A 37 38.26 9.79 -11.85
C PRO A 37 37.84 9.37 -13.29
N ALA A 38 37.44 10.38 -14.08
CA ALA A 38 36.76 10.42 -15.37
C ALA A 38 37.56 10.03 -16.64
N ASP A 39 36.80 9.98 -17.74
CA ASP A 39 37.16 10.25 -19.15
C ASP A 39 37.27 9.04 -20.11
N ARG A 40 36.26 8.93 -20.99
CA ARG A 40 36.40 8.42 -22.35
C ARG A 40 35.34 9.08 -23.24
N ALA A 41 35.71 10.21 -23.79
CA ALA A 41 35.13 10.83 -24.97
C ALA A 41 35.17 9.90 -26.22
N ASP A 42 34.48 10.34 -27.27
CA ASP A 42 34.62 9.98 -28.69
C ASP A 42 33.71 8.89 -29.27
N ARG A 43 32.48 9.27 -29.68
CA ARG A 43 31.97 9.01 -31.05
C ARG A 43 30.99 10.12 -31.52
N PRO A 44 31.08 10.57 -32.78
CA PRO A 44 30.35 11.73 -33.28
C PRO A 44 28.92 11.37 -33.71
N TRP A 45 27.93 12.12 -33.21
CA TRP A 45 26.56 12.09 -33.71
C TRP A 45 26.40 13.15 -34.81
N CYS A 46 26.53 12.71 -36.07
CA CYS A 46 26.14 13.50 -37.23
C CYS A 46 24.68 13.21 -37.60
N GLY A 47 23.84 14.24 -37.51
CA GLY A 47 22.82 14.56 -38.51
C GLY A 47 21.43 13.92 -38.39
N ALA A 48 20.48 14.68 -37.83
CA ALA A 48 19.16 14.91 -38.44
C ALA A 48 18.46 16.11 -37.76
N ARG A 49 17.98 17.05 -38.57
CA ARG A 49 17.32 18.31 -38.18
C ARG A 49 15.95 18.08 -37.52
N PRO A 50 15.44 19.01 -36.70
CA PRO A 50 14.10 18.94 -36.15
C PRO A 50 13.13 19.67 -37.07
N ASP A 51 12.27 18.97 -37.81
CA ASP A 51 11.07 19.56 -38.45
C ASP A 51 10.06 18.44 -38.75
N ARG A 52 9.04 18.32 -37.91
CA ARG A 52 7.62 18.02 -38.24
C ARG A 52 6.86 17.58 -37.00
N GLU A 53 6.06 18.49 -36.46
CA GLU A 53 4.91 18.17 -35.64
C GLU A 53 3.94 17.31 -36.47
N GLY A 54 3.75 16.06 -36.05
CA GLY A 54 2.71 15.16 -36.54
C GLY A 54 1.76 14.79 -35.39
N PRO A 55 0.47 14.56 -35.66
CA PRO A 55 -0.51 14.24 -34.63
C PRO A 55 -0.14 12.94 -33.91
N VAL A 56 -0.26 12.94 -32.59
CA VAL A 56 0.01 11.80 -31.71
C VAL A 56 -1.00 10.68 -32.01
N GLY A 57 -0.63 9.77 -32.91
CA GLY A 57 -1.34 8.51 -33.15
C GLY A 57 -1.06 7.49 -32.03
N PRO A 58 -1.92 6.47 -31.88
CA PRO A 58 -1.71 5.42 -30.88
C PRO A 58 -0.37 4.71 -31.10
N VAL A 59 0.38 4.53 -30.01
CA VAL A 59 1.69 3.87 -30.00
C VAL A 59 1.57 2.46 -30.63
N PRO A 60 2.34 2.14 -31.68
CA PRO A 60 2.28 0.81 -32.29
C PRO A 60 2.88 -0.22 -31.33
N VAL A 61 2.01 -1.05 -30.76
CA VAL A 61 2.40 -2.25 -30.02
C VAL A 61 3.10 -3.20 -31.00
N VAL A 62 4.20 -3.82 -30.56
CA VAL A 62 5.05 -4.73 -31.34
C VAL A 62 4.20 -5.71 -32.20
N PRO A 63 4.39 -5.76 -33.54
CA PRO A 63 3.56 -6.58 -34.45
C PRO A 63 3.59 -8.09 -34.14
N LEU A 64 4.61 -8.57 -33.44
CA LEU A 64 4.80 -9.98 -33.12
C LEU A 64 3.77 -10.55 -32.11
N LEU A 65 3.02 -9.70 -31.41
CA LEU A 65 2.00 -10.13 -30.44
C LEU A 65 0.55 -10.07 -30.97
N GLN A 66 0.28 -9.33 -32.04
CA GLN A 66 -1.08 -9.21 -32.59
C GLN A 66 -1.61 -10.49 -33.23
N ASN A 67 -0.72 -11.43 -33.58
CA ASN A 67 -1.06 -12.75 -34.14
C ASN A 67 -0.90 -13.88 -33.12
N TRP A 68 -0.88 -13.58 -31.81
CA TRP A 68 -0.79 -14.63 -30.80
C TRP A 68 -2.11 -15.43 -30.76
N ALA A 69 -2.10 -16.61 -31.39
CA ALA A 69 -3.12 -17.63 -31.20
C ALA A 69 -2.65 -18.57 -30.07
N PRO A 70 -3.44 -18.79 -29.02
CA PRO A 70 -3.07 -19.71 -27.96
C PRO A 70 -2.91 -21.14 -28.52
N ALA A 71 -1.87 -21.84 -28.07
CA ALA A 71 -1.57 -23.20 -28.54
C ALA A 71 -2.74 -24.16 -28.26
N PRO A 72 -3.13 -25.03 -29.19
CA PRO A 72 -4.27 -25.94 -29.01
C PRO A 72 -4.09 -26.80 -27.74
N GLY A 73 -5.08 -26.73 -26.84
CA GLY A 73 -5.03 -27.36 -25.50
C GLY A 73 -5.02 -26.38 -24.32
N TYR A 74 -4.92 -25.08 -24.57
CA TYR A 74 -4.98 -24.02 -23.55
C TYR A 74 -6.31 -24.03 -22.75
N ASP A 75 -7.45 -24.29 -23.39
CA ASP A 75 -8.77 -24.34 -22.74
C ASP A 75 -8.88 -25.47 -21.70
N ALA A 76 -8.31 -26.63 -22.02
CA ALA A 76 -8.28 -27.80 -21.14
C ALA A 76 -7.32 -27.57 -19.96
N LEU A 77 -6.22 -26.84 -20.18
CA LEU A 77 -5.34 -26.39 -19.11
C LEU A 77 -6.05 -25.38 -18.20
N CYS A 78 -6.71 -24.36 -18.76
CA CYS A 78 -7.49 -23.36 -18.00
C CYS A 78 -8.63 -23.99 -17.19
N GLY A 79 -9.34 -24.97 -17.74
CA GLY A 79 -10.37 -25.73 -17.02
C GLY A 79 -9.81 -26.54 -15.85
N ARG A 80 -8.59 -27.07 -15.97
CA ARG A 80 -7.89 -27.78 -14.89
C ARG A 80 -7.31 -26.80 -13.86
N LEU A 81 -6.88 -25.62 -14.30
CA LEU A 81 -6.38 -24.52 -13.47
C LEU A 81 -7.48 -23.88 -12.60
N GLY A 82 -8.73 -23.81 -13.09
CA GLY A 82 -9.88 -23.36 -12.30
C GLY A 82 -10.16 -24.19 -11.04
N SER A 83 -9.60 -25.40 -10.94
CA SER A 83 -9.67 -26.29 -9.78
C SER A 83 -8.43 -26.25 -8.87
N MET A 84 -7.47 -25.35 -9.10
CA MET A 84 -6.15 -25.37 -8.44
C MET A 84 -6.18 -25.21 -6.92
N ILE A 85 -7.19 -24.53 -6.36
CA ILE A 85 -7.36 -24.40 -4.92
C ILE A 85 -8.66 -25.08 -4.54
N GLY A 86 -8.57 -26.38 -4.26
CA GLY A 86 -9.69 -27.15 -3.73
C GLY A 86 -10.12 -26.59 -2.38
N VAL A 87 -11.31 -25.98 -2.34
CA VAL A 87 -11.94 -25.55 -1.09
C VAL A 87 -12.34 -26.81 -0.33
N GLY A 88 -11.54 -27.17 0.67
CA GLY A 88 -11.71 -28.39 1.46
C GLY A 88 -10.78 -28.44 2.65
N TRP A 89 -10.74 -29.60 3.31
CA TRP A 89 -9.88 -29.81 4.48
C TRP A 89 -8.39 -29.49 4.25
N PRO A 90 -7.78 -29.78 3.07
CA PRO A 90 -6.37 -29.44 2.83
C PRO A 90 -6.08 -27.94 2.95
N LEU A 91 -6.99 -27.07 2.49
CA LEU A 91 -6.83 -25.62 2.61
C LEU A 91 -6.86 -25.17 4.08
N VAL A 92 -7.79 -25.72 4.86
CA VAL A 92 -7.92 -25.39 6.29
C VAL A 92 -6.67 -25.80 7.05
N VAL A 93 -6.16 -27.01 6.80
CA VAL A 93 -4.91 -27.50 7.39
C VAL A 93 -3.73 -26.62 6.97
N ALA A 94 -3.61 -26.28 5.69
CA ALA A 94 -2.53 -25.42 5.20
C ALA A 94 -2.55 -24.04 5.87
N LEU A 95 -3.72 -23.40 5.97
CA LEU A 95 -3.88 -22.11 6.66
C LEU A 95 -3.51 -22.22 8.14
N ALA A 96 -3.97 -23.25 8.84
CA ALA A 96 -3.66 -23.47 10.25
C ALA A 96 -2.16 -23.69 10.47
N VAL A 97 -1.50 -24.48 9.62
CA VAL A 97 -0.06 -24.73 9.67
C VAL A 97 0.72 -23.44 9.40
N LEU A 98 0.34 -22.64 8.41
CA LEU A 98 1.02 -21.37 8.12
C LEU A 98 0.92 -20.38 9.30
N VAL A 99 -0.26 -20.29 9.92
CA VAL A 99 -0.43 -19.47 11.13
C VAL A 99 0.41 -20.00 12.29
N ALA A 100 0.45 -21.33 12.48
CA ALA A 100 1.26 -21.96 13.52
C ALA A 100 2.76 -21.67 13.32
N ILE A 101 3.26 -21.75 12.08
CA ILE A 101 4.65 -21.41 11.74
C ILE A 101 4.94 -19.94 12.07
N ALA A 102 4.06 -19.02 11.69
CA ALA A 102 4.24 -17.59 11.99
C ALA A 102 4.24 -17.30 13.49
N VAL A 103 3.37 -17.97 14.25
CA VAL A 103 3.33 -17.87 15.72
C VAL A 103 4.59 -18.46 16.34
N ALA A 104 5.02 -19.64 15.90
CA ALA A 104 6.24 -20.28 16.40
C ALA A 104 7.47 -19.40 16.14
N ALA A 105 7.62 -18.86 14.93
CA ALA A 105 8.69 -17.93 14.60
C ALA A 105 8.65 -16.66 15.47
N SER A 106 7.47 -16.10 15.74
CA SER A 106 7.29 -14.94 16.63
C SER A 106 7.70 -15.24 18.08
N VAL A 107 7.38 -16.44 18.58
CA VAL A 107 7.75 -16.88 19.93
C VAL A 107 9.26 -17.12 20.04
N VAL A 108 9.85 -17.82 19.06
CA VAL A 108 11.29 -18.08 19.02
C VAL A 108 12.08 -16.78 18.89
N GLY A 109 11.63 -15.86 18.03
CA GLY A 109 12.22 -14.54 17.87
C GLY A 109 11.87 -13.55 18.97
N ARG A 110 11.05 -13.94 19.97
CA ARG A 110 10.58 -13.09 21.09
C ARG A 110 10.02 -11.74 20.64
N VAL A 111 9.34 -11.71 19.49
CA VAL A 111 8.82 -10.48 18.88
C VAL A 111 7.53 -10.00 19.59
N GLY A 112 6.92 -10.84 20.43
CA GLY A 112 5.71 -10.48 21.19
C GLY A 112 4.45 -10.33 20.34
N THR A 113 4.47 -10.76 19.08
CA THR A 113 3.38 -10.55 18.10
C THR A 113 2.44 -11.74 17.94
N SER A 114 2.64 -12.84 18.67
CA SER A 114 1.91 -14.10 18.50
C SER A 114 0.38 -13.95 18.54
N ARG A 115 -0.17 -13.28 19.57
CA ARG A 115 -1.62 -13.01 19.68
C ARG A 115 -2.13 -12.15 18.52
N MET A 116 -1.39 -11.09 18.17
CA MET A 116 -1.75 -10.20 17.06
C MET A 116 -1.79 -10.94 15.73
N THR A 117 -0.87 -11.88 15.48
CA THR A 117 -0.83 -12.72 14.28
C THR A 117 -2.07 -13.59 14.17
N VAL A 118 -2.46 -14.30 15.24
CA VAL A 118 -3.64 -15.17 15.25
C VAL A 118 -4.93 -14.36 15.04
N VAL A 119 -5.08 -13.26 15.77
CA VAL A 119 -6.26 -12.38 15.65
C VAL A 119 -6.35 -11.79 14.25
N ALA A 120 -5.24 -11.37 13.66
CA ALA A 120 -5.19 -10.87 12.28
C ALA A 120 -5.59 -11.96 11.27
N ALA A 121 -5.11 -13.19 11.44
CA ALA A 121 -5.43 -14.31 10.56
C ALA A 121 -6.92 -14.66 10.60
N VAL A 122 -7.50 -14.84 11.79
CA VAL A 122 -8.94 -15.12 11.97
C VAL A 122 -9.77 -13.99 11.38
N ARG A 123 -9.40 -12.74 11.65
CA ARG A 123 -10.08 -11.57 11.10
C ARG A 123 -10.02 -11.56 9.57
N ALA A 124 -8.87 -11.86 8.96
CA ALA A 124 -8.72 -11.91 7.51
C ALA A 124 -9.66 -12.95 6.87
N VAL A 125 -9.73 -14.16 7.44
CA VAL A 125 -10.61 -15.23 6.96
C VAL A 125 -12.08 -14.79 7.03
N VAL A 126 -12.52 -14.31 8.20
CA VAL A 126 -13.92 -13.87 8.39
C VAL A 126 -14.25 -12.67 7.50
N GLN A 127 -13.34 -11.70 7.39
CA GLN A 127 -13.54 -10.50 6.59
C GLN A 127 -13.60 -10.82 5.09
N LEU A 128 -12.70 -11.67 4.58
CA LEU A 128 -12.72 -12.06 3.17
C LEU A 128 -13.97 -12.88 2.83
N GLY A 129 -14.36 -13.84 3.68
CA GLY A 129 -15.61 -14.59 3.48
C GLY A 129 -16.85 -13.68 3.47
N ALA A 130 -16.92 -12.71 4.38
CA ALA A 130 -17.99 -11.71 4.39
C ALA A 130 -17.97 -10.81 3.15
N VAL A 131 -16.79 -10.33 2.73
CA VAL A 131 -16.64 -9.48 1.53
C VAL A 131 -17.07 -10.24 0.27
N SER A 132 -16.75 -11.53 0.14
CA SER A 132 -17.23 -12.36 -0.96
C SER A 132 -18.75 -12.37 -1.09
N LEU A 133 -19.48 -12.42 0.03
CA LEU A 133 -20.95 -12.31 0.04
C LEU A 133 -21.43 -10.88 -0.29
N VAL A 134 -20.75 -9.87 0.24
CA VAL A 134 -21.11 -8.45 0.03
C VAL A 134 -20.95 -8.04 -1.43
N ILE A 135 -19.94 -8.55 -2.14
CA ILE A 135 -19.72 -8.22 -3.56
C ILE A 135 -20.98 -8.55 -4.40
N LEU A 136 -21.66 -9.66 -4.13
CA LEU A 136 -22.92 -10.02 -4.80
C LEU A 136 -24.01 -8.96 -4.61
N ALA A 137 -24.07 -8.31 -3.44
CA ALA A 137 -25.01 -7.24 -3.14
C ALA A 137 -24.58 -5.89 -3.76
N VAL A 138 -23.27 -5.60 -3.78
CA VAL A 138 -22.70 -4.35 -4.30
C VAL A 138 -22.94 -4.20 -5.80
N VAL A 139 -22.91 -5.29 -6.57
CA VAL A 139 -23.11 -5.24 -8.03
C VAL A 139 -24.54 -4.85 -8.43
N ARG A 140 -25.53 -4.97 -7.52
CA ARG A 140 -26.95 -4.73 -7.81
C ARG A 140 -27.36 -3.26 -7.89
N SER A 141 -26.66 -2.33 -7.24
CA SER A 141 -27.04 -0.91 -7.23
C SER A 141 -25.86 0.03 -7.04
N TRP A 142 -25.87 1.17 -7.72
CA TRP A 142 -24.89 2.25 -7.55
C TRP A 142 -24.87 2.80 -6.12
N TRP A 143 -26.03 2.85 -5.45
CA TRP A 143 -26.10 3.25 -4.04
C TRP A 143 -25.34 2.28 -3.13
N SER A 144 -25.41 0.98 -3.40
CA SER A 144 -24.65 -0.05 -2.67
C SER A 144 -23.15 0.11 -2.90
N THR A 145 -22.73 0.46 -4.12
CA THR A 145 -21.32 0.75 -4.43
C THR A 145 -20.79 1.96 -3.67
N VAL A 146 -21.52 3.09 -3.70
CA VAL A 146 -21.11 4.29 -2.97
C VAL A 146 -21.09 4.05 -1.46
N ALA A 147 -22.11 3.41 -0.91
CA ALA A 147 -22.16 3.05 0.51
C ALA A 147 -20.99 2.15 0.91
N PHE A 148 -20.62 1.17 0.07
CA PHE A 148 -19.48 0.31 0.30
C PHE A 148 -18.16 1.07 0.24
N THR A 149 -17.97 1.95 -0.75
CA THR A 149 -16.78 2.82 -0.85
C THR A 149 -16.63 3.72 0.38
N LEU A 150 -17.72 4.33 0.85
CA LEU A 150 -17.71 5.15 2.07
C LEU A 150 -17.38 4.31 3.30
N LEU A 151 -17.92 3.10 3.40
CA LEU A 151 -17.57 2.16 4.47
C LEU A 151 -16.09 1.81 4.44
N MET A 152 -15.51 1.56 3.26
CA MET A 152 -14.08 1.30 3.11
C MET A 152 -13.23 2.48 3.56
N ALA A 153 -13.58 3.70 3.13
CA ALA A 153 -12.88 4.92 3.53
C ALA A 153 -12.97 5.17 5.06
N ALA A 154 -14.14 4.90 5.66
CA ALA A 154 -14.34 5.02 7.10
C ALA A 154 -13.50 3.99 7.88
N VAL A 155 -13.51 2.73 7.46
CA VAL A 155 -12.70 1.67 8.07
C VAL A 155 -11.20 1.95 7.91
N ALA A 156 -10.79 2.44 6.74
CA ALA A 156 -9.41 2.84 6.47
C ALA A 156 -8.97 3.98 7.40
N THR A 157 -9.78 5.04 7.50
CA THR A 157 -9.54 6.17 8.40
C THR A 157 -9.43 5.72 9.85
N TRP A 158 -10.37 4.92 10.32
CA TRP A 158 -10.38 4.42 11.70
C TRP A 158 -9.16 3.55 12.01
N THR A 159 -8.81 2.66 11.08
CA THR A 159 -7.65 1.77 11.23
C THR A 159 -6.36 2.58 11.25
N SER A 160 -6.22 3.57 10.36
CA SER A 160 -5.06 4.45 10.32
C SER A 160 -4.96 5.33 11.56
N ALA A 161 -6.07 5.93 11.99
CA ALA A 161 -6.15 6.74 13.20
C ALA A 161 -5.60 5.99 14.41
N ARG A 162 -6.15 4.79 14.68
CA ARG A 162 -5.74 3.94 15.80
C ARG A 162 -4.30 3.43 15.68
N ARG A 163 -3.80 3.26 14.46
CA ARG A 163 -2.40 2.90 14.25
C ARG A 163 -1.50 4.09 14.59
N MET A 164 -1.84 5.31 14.19
CA MET A 164 -0.97 6.48 14.42
C MET A 164 -0.96 6.93 15.88
N THR A 165 -2.13 7.06 16.51
CA THR A 165 -2.27 7.62 17.86
C THR A 165 -3.53 7.08 18.57
N ARG A 166 -3.52 7.06 19.90
CA ARG A 166 -4.72 6.76 20.70
C ARG A 166 -5.63 7.99 20.86
N HIS A 167 -5.15 9.18 20.55
CA HIS A 167 -5.92 10.42 20.66
C HIS A 167 -6.94 10.58 19.53
N ARG A 168 -8.07 11.28 19.78
CA ARG A 168 -9.14 11.50 18.78
C ARG A 168 -8.67 12.23 17.53
N SER A 169 -7.59 12.99 17.64
CA SER A 169 -6.96 13.67 16.51
C SER A 169 -6.46 12.73 15.42
N GLY A 170 -6.30 11.43 15.71
CA GLY A 170 -5.99 10.41 14.70
C GLY A 170 -7.02 10.36 13.57
N LEU A 171 -8.28 10.79 13.79
CA LEU A 171 -9.30 10.82 12.74
C LEU A 171 -8.94 11.76 11.56
N ALA A 172 -8.03 12.71 11.75
CA ALA A 172 -7.50 13.53 10.67
C ALA A 172 -6.74 12.70 9.61
N ALA A 173 -6.39 11.44 9.89
CA ALA A 173 -5.87 10.49 8.91
C ALA A 173 -6.80 10.33 7.69
N GLY A 174 -8.12 10.52 7.86
CA GLY A 174 -9.08 10.46 6.75
C GLY A 174 -8.83 11.54 5.71
N VAL A 175 -8.35 12.72 6.13
CA VAL A 175 -7.98 13.81 5.21
C VAL A 175 -6.80 13.39 4.34
N ALA A 176 -5.76 12.78 4.93
CA ALA A 176 -4.61 12.30 4.18
C ALA A 176 -4.96 11.18 3.20
N ILE A 177 -5.78 10.21 3.64
CA ILE A 177 -6.22 9.09 2.80
C ILE A 177 -7.05 9.60 1.62
N LEU A 178 -8.03 10.47 1.87
CA LEU A 178 -8.88 11.01 0.82
C LEU A 178 -8.12 11.96 -0.11
N ALA A 179 -7.21 12.77 0.43
CA ALA A 179 -6.36 13.65 -0.39
C ALA A 179 -5.47 12.86 -1.35
N GLY A 180 -5.00 11.66 -0.98
CA GLY A 180 -4.28 10.78 -1.89
C GLY A 180 -5.19 10.02 -2.86
N ALA A 181 -6.28 9.43 -2.35
CA ALA A 181 -7.12 8.54 -3.14
C ALA A 181 -8.02 9.27 -4.15
N VAL A 182 -8.61 10.41 -3.78
CA VAL A 182 -9.59 11.11 -4.64
C VAL A 182 -8.98 11.60 -5.94
N PRO A 183 -7.82 12.29 -5.98
CA PRO A 183 -7.22 12.75 -7.22
C PRO A 183 -6.85 11.59 -8.15
N VAL A 184 -6.31 10.50 -7.59
CA VAL A 184 -5.93 9.31 -8.37
C VAL A 184 -7.16 8.64 -8.97
N LEU A 185 -8.22 8.44 -8.18
CA LEU A 185 -9.47 7.88 -8.68
C LEU A 185 -10.10 8.80 -9.73
N ALA A 186 -10.04 10.12 -9.55
CA ALA A 186 -10.52 11.07 -10.54
C ALA A 186 -9.75 10.95 -11.87
N VAL A 187 -8.42 10.87 -11.83
CA VAL A 187 -7.58 10.69 -13.04
C VAL A 187 -7.88 9.36 -13.73
N VAL A 188 -7.93 8.26 -12.97
CA VAL A 188 -8.22 6.92 -13.52
C VAL A 188 -9.59 6.89 -14.19
N LEU A 189 -10.63 7.41 -13.54
CA LEU A 189 -11.98 7.42 -14.09
C LEU A 189 -12.14 8.42 -15.25
N ALA A 190 -11.53 9.60 -15.17
CA ALA A 190 -11.60 10.62 -16.22
C ALA A 190 -10.82 10.23 -17.48
N SER A 191 -9.76 9.42 -17.34
CA SER A 191 -8.96 8.97 -18.48
C SER A 191 -9.73 8.04 -19.43
N GLY A 192 -10.88 7.49 -19.02
CA GLY A 192 -11.66 6.53 -19.80
C GLY A 192 -10.98 5.18 -20.02
N THR A 193 -9.77 4.97 -19.48
CA THR A 193 -9.03 3.71 -19.60
C THR A 193 -9.67 2.55 -18.85
N VAL A 194 -10.38 2.85 -17.76
CA VAL A 194 -11.13 1.86 -16.99
C VAL A 194 -12.63 2.08 -17.23
N PRO A 195 -13.38 1.05 -17.67
CA PRO A 195 -14.83 1.17 -17.80
C PRO A 195 -15.43 1.57 -16.44
N PRO A 196 -16.30 2.60 -16.37
CA PRO A 196 -16.95 3.04 -15.13
C PRO A 196 -18.05 2.06 -14.71
N THR A 197 -17.68 0.80 -14.55
CA THR A 197 -18.53 -0.31 -14.13
C THR A 197 -18.27 -0.59 -12.66
N ARG A 198 -19.34 -0.93 -11.92
CA ARG A 198 -19.28 -1.18 -10.46
C ARG A 198 -18.24 -2.25 -10.09
N ILE A 199 -18.07 -3.26 -10.96
CA ILE A 199 -17.16 -4.39 -10.77
C ILE A 199 -15.69 -3.96 -10.89
N ALA A 200 -15.37 -2.93 -11.68
CA ALA A 200 -14.01 -2.40 -11.81
C ALA A 200 -13.69 -1.30 -10.78
N VAL A 201 -14.66 -0.44 -10.47
CA VAL A 201 -14.47 0.71 -9.57
C VAL A 201 -14.16 0.27 -8.14
N VAL A 202 -14.86 -0.76 -7.63
CA VAL A 202 -14.74 -1.20 -6.24
C VAL A 202 -13.33 -1.75 -5.94
N PRO A 203 -12.77 -2.69 -6.72
CA PRO A 203 -11.40 -3.16 -6.50
C PRO A 203 -10.35 -2.06 -6.60
N ILE A 204 -10.43 -1.18 -7.60
CA ILE A 204 -9.46 -0.09 -7.80
C ILE A 204 -9.51 0.87 -6.62
N THR A 205 -10.71 1.28 -6.21
CA THR A 205 -10.91 2.12 -5.03
C THR A 205 -10.36 1.45 -3.78
N GLY A 206 -10.60 0.16 -3.62
CA GLY A 206 -10.07 -0.62 -2.50
C GLY A 206 -8.55 -0.67 -2.44
N ILE A 207 -7.90 -0.88 -3.58
CA ILE A 207 -6.44 -0.91 -3.68
C ILE A 207 -5.85 0.47 -3.35
N VAL A 208 -6.37 1.54 -3.97
CA VAL A 208 -5.87 2.91 -3.77
C VAL A 208 -6.10 3.39 -2.33
N VAL A 209 -7.29 3.20 -1.78
CA VAL A 209 -7.61 3.57 -0.39
C VAL A 209 -6.79 2.74 0.60
N GLY A 210 -6.57 1.45 0.32
CA GLY A 210 -5.77 0.56 1.14
C GLY A 210 -4.28 0.92 1.18
N GLY A 211 -3.70 1.31 0.04
CA GLY A 211 -2.33 1.83 -0.04
C GLY A 211 -2.19 3.13 0.71
N ALA A 212 -3.06 4.12 0.43
CA ALA A 212 -3.08 5.39 1.14
C ALA A 212 -3.22 5.22 2.66
N MET A 213 -4.09 4.30 3.12
CA MET A 213 -4.21 3.94 4.55
C MET A 213 -2.89 3.45 5.14
N SER A 214 -2.19 2.56 4.44
CA SER A 214 -0.94 1.95 4.90
C SER A 214 0.17 2.99 4.98
N ALA A 215 0.29 3.82 3.94
CA ALA A 215 1.24 4.92 3.88
C ALA A 215 0.98 5.98 4.96
N THR A 216 -0.27 6.42 5.15
CA THR A 216 -0.68 7.34 6.23
C THR A 216 -0.39 6.75 7.62
N SER A 217 -0.73 5.48 7.85
CA SER A 217 -0.49 4.82 9.15
C SER A 217 0.99 4.83 9.51
N LEU A 218 1.84 4.51 8.54
CA LEU A 218 3.28 4.35 8.73
C LEU A 218 3.98 5.71 8.84
N ALA A 219 3.67 6.66 7.95
CA ALA A 219 4.20 8.02 8.01
C ALA A 219 3.81 8.71 9.32
N GLY A 220 2.55 8.57 9.75
CA GLY A 220 2.06 9.15 10.99
C GLY A 220 2.76 8.60 12.23
N ARG A 221 2.89 7.28 12.34
CA ARG A 221 3.63 6.64 13.44
C ARG A 221 5.08 7.16 13.47
N ARG A 222 5.80 7.09 12.36
CA ARG A 222 7.21 7.52 12.29
C ARG A 222 7.41 9.00 12.56
N ALA A 223 6.52 9.85 12.08
CA ALA A 223 6.56 11.29 12.37
C ALA A 223 6.33 11.57 13.86
N LEU A 224 5.31 10.96 14.47
CA LEU A 224 5.03 11.14 15.90
C LEU A 224 6.13 10.57 16.80
N ASP A 225 6.69 9.42 16.41
CA ASP A 225 7.82 8.81 17.11
C ASP A 225 9.07 9.69 16.98
N GLY A 226 9.31 10.26 15.79
CA GLY A 226 10.38 11.22 15.54
C GLY A 226 10.29 12.48 16.40
N LEU A 227 9.11 13.07 16.57
CA LEU A 227 8.90 14.21 17.47
C LEU A 227 9.14 13.84 18.94
N THR A 228 8.85 12.59 19.31
CA THR A 228 9.05 12.12 20.68
C THR A 228 10.52 11.86 20.97
N SER A 229 11.22 11.19 20.05
CA SER A 229 12.62 10.80 20.23
C SER A 229 13.60 11.95 20.03
N ARG A 230 13.33 12.86 19.09
CA ARG A 230 14.17 14.02 18.75
C ARG A 230 13.56 15.34 19.23
N ARG A 231 12.95 15.32 20.40
CA ARG A 231 12.35 16.52 21.01
C ARG A 231 13.36 17.65 21.21
N GLY A 232 14.62 17.33 21.51
CA GLY A 232 15.69 18.32 21.63
C GLY A 232 15.96 19.09 20.34
N GLU A 233 15.90 18.44 19.17
CA GLU A 233 16.06 19.12 17.87
C GLU A 233 14.91 20.08 17.59
N TYR A 234 13.68 19.68 17.96
CA TYR A 234 12.50 20.54 17.85
C TYR A 234 12.61 21.79 18.74
N GLU A 235 13.00 21.62 20.01
CA GLU A 235 13.18 22.73 20.96
C GLU A 235 14.35 23.65 20.58
N ALA A 236 15.43 23.09 20.00
CA ALA A 236 16.53 23.87 19.44
C ALA A 236 16.07 24.73 18.26
N ALA A 237 15.29 24.18 17.33
CA ALA A 237 14.76 24.95 16.20
C ALA A 237 13.84 26.10 16.67
N LEU A 238 13.00 25.87 17.68
CA LEU A 238 12.19 26.94 18.29
C LEU A 238 13.07 28.02 18.93
N SER A 239 14.17 27.63 19.59
CA SER A 239 15.13 28.57 20.19
C SER A 239 15.86 29.43 19.15
N LEU A 240 15.98 28.93 17.91
CA LEU A 240 16.49 29.68 16.76
C LEU A 240 15.43 30.57 16.09
N GLY A 241 14.19 30.59 16.59
CA GLY A 241 13.10 31.43 16.09
C GLY A 241 12.27 30.83 14.96
N PHE A 242 12.41 29.53 14.67
CA PHE A 242 11.52 28.85 13.72
C PHE A 242 10.09 28.75 14.28
N GLY A 243 9.09 28.84 13.40
CA GLY A 243 7.69 28.57 13.79
C GLY A 243 7.47 27.10 14.12
N GLU A 244 6.44 26.80 14.93
CA GLU A 244 6.15 25.43 15.41
C GLU A 244 6.08 24.39 14.29
N ARG A 245 5.40 24.73 13.19
CA ARG A 245 5.27 23.85 12.02
C ARG A 245 6.62 23.54 11.39
N ASP A 246 7.45 24.57 11.16
CA ASP A 246 8.70 24.43 10.42
C ASP A 246 9.75 23.73 11.29
N ALA A 247 9.79 24.04 12.59
CA ALA A 247 10.58 23.32 13.59
C ALA A 247 10.20 21.83 13.62
N ALA A 248 8.90 21.51 13.64
CA ALA A 248 8.45 20.12 13.60
C ALA A 248 8.84 19.45 12.27
N MET A 249 8.77 20.18 11.15
CA MET A 249 9.05 19.65 9.81
C MET A 249 10.49 19.18 9.63
N LEU A 250 11.46 19.86 10.24
CA LEU A 250 12.85 19.43 10.27
C LEU A 250 12.98 18.00 10.84
N VAL A 251 12.18 17.69 11.85
CA VAL A 251 12.21 16.40 12.55
C VAL A 251 11.35 15.35 11.83
N VAL A 252 10.14 15.71 11.38
CA VAL A 252 9.19 14.70 10.89
C VAL A 252 9.37 14.32 9.42
N ARG A 253 9.92 15.22 8.59
CA ARG A 253 10.00 14.99 7.14
C ARG A 253 10.84 13.77 6.77
N PRO A 254 12.08 13.58 7.30
CA PRO A 254 12.89 12.43 6.93
C PRO A 254 12.24 11.10 7.36
N SER A 255 11.74 11.03 8.60
CA SER A 255 11.13 9.81 9.14
C SER A 255 9.77 9.48 8.51
N GLY A 256 8.99 10.50 8.16
CA GLY A 256 7.74 10.32 7.43
C GLY A 256 7.96 9.78 6.01
N ALA A 257 9.00 10.26 5.31
CA ALA A 257 9.32 9.85 3.95
C ALA A 257 9.68 8.36 3.83
N GLU A 258 10.23 7.74 4.89
CA GLU A 258 10.49 6.29 4.94
C GLU A 258 9.23 5.44 4.73
N ALA A 259 8.03 6.02 4.90
CA ALA A 259 6.77 5.31 4.62
C ALA A 259 6.58 4.96 3.15
N LEU A 260 7.31 5.63 2.23
CA LEU A 260 7.23 5.37 0.80
C LEU A 260 8.18 4.28 0.31
N VAL A 261 9.13 3.83 1.16
CA VAL A 261 10.10 2.79 0.78
C VAL A 261 9.41 1.51 0.26
N PRO A 262 8.40 0.93 0.94
CA PRO A 262 7.73 -0.28 0.44
C PRO A 262 7.02 -0.07 -0.91
N ALA A 263 6.43 1.11 -1.13
CA ALA A 263 5.73 1.46 -2.35
C ALA A 263 6.70 1.57 -3.54
N LEU A 264 7.84 2.21 -3.30
CA LEU A 264 8.91 2.35 -4.29
C LEU A 264 9.52 0.98 -4.63
N ASP A 265 9.74 0.13 -3.64
CA ASP A 265 10.33 -1.20 -3.84
C ASP A 265 9.36 -2.15 -4.54
N GLN A 266 8.07 -2.10 -4.20
CA GLN A 266 7.02 -2.80 -4.96
C GLN A 266 7.03 -2.36 -6.42
N THR A 267 7.11 -1.05 -6.68
CA THR A 267 7.10 -0.50 -8.04
C THR A 267 8.34 -0.92 -8.83
N ARG A 268 9.53 -0.95 -8.20
CA ARG A 268 10.79 -1.33 -8.86
C ARG A 268 10.89 -2.82 -9.18
N THR A 269 10.29 -3.67 -8.38
CA THR A 269 10.46 -5.14 -8.46
C THR A 269 9.31 -5.87 -9.14
N VAL A 270 8.27 -5.13 -9.55
CA VAL A 270 7.13 -5.70 -10.25
C VAL A 270 7.57 -6.37 -11.55
N GLY A 271 7.11 -7.60 -11.77
CA GLY A 271 7.45 -8.40 -12.95
C GLY A 271 8.82 -9.08 -12.90
N LEU A 272 9.74 -8.63 -12.02
CA LEU A 272 11.04 -9.28 -11.81
C LEU A 272 11.02 -10.28 -10.66
N VAL A 273 10.45 -9.88 -9.52
CA VAL A 273 10.43 -10.70 -8.29
C VAL A 273 9.00 -10.91 -7.77
N THR A 274 8.11 -9.96 -8.05
CA THR A 274 6.72 -10.03 -7.60
C THR A 274 5.75 -9.88 -8.76
N LEU A 275 4.72 -10.73 -8.78
CA LEU A 275 3.58 -10.60 -9.67
C LEU A 275 2.37 -10.13 -8.85
N PRO A 276 1.80 -8.95 -9.13
CA PRO A 276 0.63 -8.46 -8.41
C PRO A 276 -0.54 -9.42 -8.52
N GLY A 277 -1.22 -9.69 -7.40
CA GLY A 277 -2.32 -10.67 -7.37
C GLY A 277 -3.47 -10.33 -8.33
N ALA A 278 -3.76 -9.04 -8.56
CA ALA A 278 -4.79 -8.61 -9.52
C ALA A 278 -4.40 -8.97 -10.97
N PHE A 279 -3.14 -8.75 -11.34
CA PHE A 279 -2.61 -9.15 -12.65
C PHE A 279 -2.67 -10.66 -12.85
N VAL A 280 -2.19 -11.43 -11.87
CA VAL A 280 -2.27 -12.91 -11.90
C VAL A 280 -3.73 -13.38 -11.98
N GLY A 281 -4.64 -12.73 -11.24
CA GLY A 281 -6.06 -13.04 -11.26
C GLY A 281 -6.69 -12.87 -12.65
N VAL A 282 -6.33 -11.81 -13.38
CA VAL A 282 -6.81 -11.59 -14.76
C VAL A 282 -6.24 -12.65 -15.70
N LEU A 283 -4.97 -12.99 -15.59
CA LEU A 283 -4.34 -14.03 -16.42
C LEU A 283 -4.96 -15.41 -16.17
N LEU A 284 -5.15 -15.80 -14.91
CA LEU A 284 -5.80 -17.06 -14.55
C LEU A 284 -7.28 -17.09 -14.96
N GLY A 285 -7.92 -15.92 -15.04
CA GLY A 285 -9.26 -15.75 -15.57
C GLY A 285 -9.35 -15.79 -17.10
N GLY A 286 -8.23 -16.03 -17.81
CA GLY A 286 -8.18 -16.09 -19.27
C GLY A 286 -8.16 -14.72 -19.96
N GLY A 287 -7.85 -13.64 -19.23
CA GLY A 287 -7.74 -12.29 -19.79
C GLY A 287 -6.47 -12.07 -20.61
N ASP A 288 -6.51 -11.07 -21.49
CA ASP A 288 -5.37 -10.68 -22.33
C ASP A 288 -4.17 -10.17 -21.49
N PRO A 289 -2.96 -10.73 -21.65
CA PRO A 289 -1.80 -10.33 -20.85
C PRO A 289 -1.37 -8.88 -21.04
N VAL A 290 -1.50 -8.33 -22.25
CA VAL A 290 -1.06 -6.96 -22.55
C VAL A 290 -1.98 -5.95 -21.89
N ALA A 291 -3.30 -6.14 -22.02
CA ALA A 291 -4.30 -5.31 -21.36
C ALA A 291 -4.20 -5.42 -19.82
N ALA A 292 -4.00 -6.63 -19.28
CA ALA A 292 -3.79 -6.85 -17.85
C ALA A 292 -2.53 -6.11 -17.35
N GLY A 293 -1.43 -6.17 -18.11
CA GLY A 293 -0.19 -5.47 -17.79
C GLY A 293 -0.35 -3.96 -17.80
N ALA A 294 -1.01 -3.40 -18.81
CA ALA A 294 -1.28 -1.97 -18.92
C ALA A 294 -2.15 -1.45 -17.75
N ALA A 295 -3.23 -2.18 -17.41
CA ALA A 295 -4.08 -1.86 -16.27
C ALA A 295 -3.30 -1.93 -14.95
N GLN A 296 -2.41 -2.91 -14.80
CA GLN A 296 -1.59 -3.05 -13.60
C GLN A 296 -0.57 -1.89 -13.46
N VAL A 297 0.06 -1.46 -14.55
CA VAL A 297 0.96 -0.29 -14.55
C VAL A 297 0.21 0.97 -14.15
N LEU A 298 -0.99 1.19 -14.71
CA LEU A 298 -1.86 2.30 -14.34
C LEU A 298 -2.18 2.29 -12.83
N VAL A 299 -2.55 1.13 -12.28
CA VAL A 299 -2.85 0.99 -10.85
C VAL A 299 -1.62 1.21 -9.98
N LEU A 300 -0.44 0.70 -10.36
CA LEU A 300 0.79 0.87 -9.56
C LEU A 300 1.26 2.32 -9.51
N LEU A 301 1.26 3.02 -10.65
CA LEU A 301 1.62 4.44 -10.69
C LEU A 301 0.58 5.28 -9.95
N GLY A 302 -0.70 4.96 -10.09
CA GLY A 302 -1.77 5.58 -9.31
C GLY A 302 -1.60 5.36 -7.81
N LEU A 303 -1.24 4.14 -7.39
CA LEU A 303 -1.00 3.80 -5.99
C LEU A 303 0.18 4.59 -5.43
N LEU A 304 1.31 4.64 -6.16
CA LEU A 304 2.48 5.40 -5.75
C LEU A 304 2.16 6.89 -5.60
N ALA A 305 1.36 7.46 -6.52
CA ALA A 305 0.90 8.84 -6.42
C ALA A 305 0.00 9.06 -5.19
N ALA A 306 -0.98 8.19 -4.97
CA ALA A 306 -1.89 8.28 -3.82
C ALA A 306 -1.14 8.19 -2.50
N GLU A 307 -0.21 7.24 -2.37
CA GLU A 307 0.60 7.05 -1.18
C GLU A 307 1.54 8.23 -0.94
N THR A 308 2.18 8.77 -1.98
CA THR A 308 3.04 9.96 -1.87
C THR A 308 2.26 11.17 -1.35
N ILE A 309 1.09 11.45 -1.93
CA ILE A 309 0.22 12.54 -1.46
C ILE A 309 -0.23 12.29 -0.02
N ALA A 310 -0.65 11.06 0.30
CA ALA A 310 -1.08 10.69 1.63
C ALA A 310 0.03 10.89 2.67
N VAL A 311 1.28 10.52 2.37
CA VAL A 311 2.44 10.75 3.24
C VAL A 311 2.69 12.24 3.44
N VAL A 312 2.71 13.03 2.38
CA VAL A 312 2.93 14.49 2.46
C VAL A 312 1.87 15.16 3.34
N VAL A 313 0.59 14.86 3.11
CA VAL A 313 -0.51 15.42 3.90
C VAL A 313 -0.43 14.94 5.35
N THR A 314 -0.08 13.67 5.59
CA THR A 314 0.07 13.14 6.95
C THR A 314 1.17 13.86 7.72
N VAL A 315 2.34 14.02 7.10
CA VAL A 315 3.50 14.71 7.68
C VAL A 315 3.16 16.17 8.01
N GLU A 316 2.47 16.85 7.10
CA GLU A 316 1.97 18.21 7.32
C GLU A 316 0.98 18.31 8.48
N LEU A 317 0.02 17.36 8.58
CA LEU A 317 -0.95 17.32 9.67
C LEU A 317 -0.29 17.08 11.04
N VAL A 318 0.76 16.25 11.09
CA VAL A 318 1.53 16.03 12.31
C VAL A 318 2.32 17.28 12.69
N ALA A 319 2.98 17.93 11.73
CA ALA A 319 3.79 19.11 12.01
C ALA A 319 3.00 20.34 12.40
N ARG A 320 1.78 20.51 11.87
CA ARG A 320 0.84 21.54 12.36
C ARG A 320 0.23 21.22 13.72
N GLY A 321 0.58 20.08 14.32
CA GLY A 321 -0.02 19.61 15.57
C GLY A 321 -1.51 19.29 15.46
N VAL A 322 -2.04 19.03 14.25
CA VAL A 322 -3.42 18.57 14.08
C VAL A 322 -3.54 17.14 14.59
N VAL A 323 -2.55 16.29 14.29
CA VAL A 323 -2.43 14.93 14.86
C VAL A 323 -1.42 14.96 16.00
N ARG A 324 -1.82 14.45 17.18
CA ARG A 324 -1.02 14.47 18.41
C ARG A 324 -1.04 13.11 19.09
N ARG A 325 -0.01 12.82 19.87
CA ARG A 325 0.12 11.55 20.62
C ARG A 325 -0.67 11.56 21.93
N ILE A 326 -0.83 12.74 22.55
CA ILE A 326 -1.50 13.00 23.84
C ILE A 326 -2.32 14.28 23.70
#